data_AF-A0A6I2P6X7-F1
#
_entry.id   AF-A0A6I2P6X7-F1
#
_cell.length_a   1.000
_cell.length_b   1.000
_cell.length_c   1.000
_cell.angle_alpha   90.00
_cell.angle_beta   90.00
_cell.angle_gamma   90.00
#
_symmetry.space_group_name_H-M   'P 1'
#
loop_
_entity.id
_entity.type
_entity.pdbx_description
1 polymer ?
#
loop_
_entity_poly.entity_id
_entity_poly.type
_entity_poly.pdbx_seq_one_letter_code
_entity_poly.pdbx_strand_id
1 'polypeptide(L)'
;MNDAAVFWQVDINGCIRTGKIMRYGNDGHRIKEDGLVNFMWAHRMKSMVDNTEDFNLMQCFFGEHLLSACPDSKVMIVESEKSAIIASHYYPQYLWLASGGCCGCLNQTASQVLKGREVWLVPDLDAEDRWHAKLTMLRTITPTAGIVTAISDMATPEQRAAKLDIADFLLDAASRNNPIVGAADGAGQLAE
;
A
#
# COMPACT_ATOMS: atom_id res chain seq x y z
N MET A 1 -16.34 -1.65 -16.55
CA MET A 1 -15.82 -1.62 -15.17
C MET A 1 -15.32 -0.20 -14.92
N ASN A 2 -16.12 0.63 -14.26
CA ASN A 2 -15.71 1.99 -13.87
C ASN A 2 -15.23 2.03 -12.39
N ASP A 3 -15.24 0.87 -11.74
CA ASP A 3 -15.00 0.67 -10.31
C ASP A 3 -13.71 -0.12 -10.04
N ALA A 4 -12.91 -0.41 -11.07
CA ALA A 4 -11.68 -1.17 -10.97
C ALA A 4 -10.44 -0.32 -11.33
N ALA A 5 -9.41 -0.43 -10.51
CA ALA A 5 -8.09 0.15 -10.75
C ALA A 5 -7.08 -0.96 -11.05
N VAL A 6 -6.08 -0.64 -11.88
CA VAL A 6 -4.94 -1.53 -12.15
C VAL A 6 -3.68 -0.91 -11.57
N PHE A 7 -3.02 -1.62 -10.65
CA PHE A 7 -1.74 -1.22 -10.09
C PHE A 7 -0.62 -2.02 -10.75
N TRP A 8 0.15 -1.36 -11.60
CA TRP A 8 1.28 -1.97 -12.28
C TRP A 8 2.50 -2.06 -11.36
N GLN A 9 3.04 -3.26 -11.23
CA GLN A 9 4.35 -3.50 -10.63
C GLN A 9 5.38 -3.39 -11.76
N VAL A 10 6.13 -2.29 -11.74
CA VAL A 10 7.20 -1.97 -12.68
C VAL A 10 8.50 -1.95 -11.90
N ASP A 11 9.45 -2.78 -12.29
CA ASP A 11 10.72 -2.93 -11.57
C ASP A 11 11.65 -1.74 -11.78
N ILE A 12 12.79 -1.76 -11.07
CA ILE A 12 13.81 -0.69 -11.14
C ILE A 12 14.37 -0.44 -12.55
N ASN A 13 14.27 -1.41 -13.46
CA ASN A 13 14.75 -1.30 -14.84
C ASN A 13 13.64 -0.84 -15.81
N GLY A 14 12.43 -0.54 -15.31
CA GLY A 14 11.29 -0.15 -16.12
C GLY A 14 10.53 -1.32 -16.75
N CYS A 15 10.82 -2.56 -16.37
CA CYS A 15 10.13 -3.74 -16.89
C CYS A 15 8.81 -3.94 -16.14
N ILE A 16 7.69 -4.05 -16.87
CA ILE A 16 6.39 -4.41 -16.29
C ILE A 16 6.45 -5.88 -15.86
N ARG A 17 6.31 -6.11 -14.54
CA ARG A 17 6.37 -7.45 -13.94
C ARG A 17 4.98 -8.06 -13.75
N THR A 18 4.03 -7.27 -13.27
CA THR A 18 2.62 -7.68 -13.16
C THR A 18 1.68 -6.49 -13.01
N GLY A 19 0.38 -6.73 -13.10
CA GLY A 19 -0.67 -5.73 -12.86
C GLY A 19 -1.72 -6.30 -11.94
N LYS A 20 -1.97 -5.64 -10.81
CA LYS A 20 -2.99 -6.04 -9.84
C LYS A 20 -4.27 -5.25 -10.08
N ILE A 21 -5.33 -5.94 -10.48
CA ILE A 21 -6.65 -5.36 -10.74
C ILE A 21 -7.47 -5.48 -9.46
N MET A 22 -7.95 -4.36 -8.91
CA MET A 22 -8.76 -4.32 -7.70
C MET A 22 -9.98 -3.43 -7.88
N ARG A 23 -11.10 -3.80 -7.25
CA ARG A 23 -12.33 -3.00 -7.22
C ARG A 23 -12.44 -2.19 -5.93
N TYR A 24 -12.93 -0.96 -6.03
CA TYR A 24 -13.14 -0.04 -4.91
C TYR A 24 -14.57 0.48 -4.87
N GLY A 25 -15.09 0.63 -3.66
CA GLY A 25 -16.36 1.31 -3.41
C GLY A 25 -16.20 2.82 -3.44
N ASN A 26 -17.33 3.54 -3.34
CA ASN A 26 -17.34 5.00 -3.31
C ASN A 26 -16.71 5.58 -2.02
N ASP A 27 -16.55 4.76 -1.00
CA ASP A 27 -15.87 5.06 0.26
C ASP A 27 -14.34 4.88 0.16
N GLY A 28 -13.82 4.47 -1.00
CA GLY A 28 -12.40 4.19 -1.21
C GLY A 28 -11.93 2.88 -0.56
N HIS A 29 -12.83 2.11 0.05
CA HIS A 29 -12.53 0.77 0.55
C HIS A 29 -12.62 -0.27 -0.56
N ARG A 30 -11.81 -1.32 -0.41
CA ARG A 30 -11.81 -2.43 -1.36
C ARG A 30 -13.12 -3.21 -1.25
N ILE A 31 -13.76 -3.48 -2.39
CA ILE A 31 -14.95 -4.34 -2.46
C ILE A 31 -14.51 -5.80 -2.28
N LYS A 32 -14.89 -6.41 -1.14
CA LYS A 32 -14.73 -7.85 -0.87
C LYS A 32 -16.10 -8.50 -1.06
N GLU A 33 -16.29 -9.31 -2.11
CA GLU A 33 -17.48 -10.19 -2.22
C GLU A 33 -17.19 -11.46 -1.42
N ASP A 34 -18.22 -11.99 -0.75
CA ASP A 34 -18.06 -13.13 0.15
C ASP A 34 -17.42 -14.33 -0.54
N GLY A 35 -16.30 -14.79 0.02
CA GLY A 35 -15.62 -16.02 -0.38
C GLY A 35 -14.73 -15.95 -1.63
N LEU A 36 -14.75 -14.85 -2.40
CA LEU A 36 -13.90 -14.69 -3.58
C LEU A 36 -12.89 -13.56 -3.41
N VAL A 37 -11.63 -13.89 -3.66
CA VAL A 37 -10.55 -12.91 -3.71
C VAL A 37 -10.82 -11.99 -4.91
N ASN A 38 -11.41 -10.81 -4.67
CA ASN A 38 -11.71 -9.79 -5.68
C ASN A 38 -10.46 -9.01 -6.09
N PHE A 39 -9.39 -9.71 -6.46
CA PHE A 39 -8.33 -9.13 -7.25
C PHE A 39 -7.96 -10.09 -8.36
N MET A 40 -7.58 -9.55 -9.51
CA MET A 40 -7.05 -10.32 -10.62
C MET A 40 -5.64 -9.85 -10.96
N TRP A 41 -4.79 -10.79 -11.34
CA TRP A 41 -3.52 -10.43 -11.97
C TRP A 41 -3.74 -10.29 -13.46
N ALA A 42 -3.29 -9.19 -14.06
CA ALA A 42 -3.45 -8.92 -15.49
C ALA A 42 -2.96 -10.10 -16.35
N HIS A 43 -1.87 -10.74 -15.93
CA HIS A 43 -1.30 -11.90 -16.62
C HIS A 43 -2.12 -13.19 -16.52
N ARG A 44 -3.03 -13.33 -15.55
CA ARG A 44 -4.00 -14.44 -15.59
C ARG A 44 -4.91 -14.37 -16.82
N MET A 45 -5.18 -13.17 -17.34
CA MET A 45 -5.92 -13.04 -18.59
C MET A 45 -5.09 -13.56 -19.77
N LYS A 46 -3.76 -13.37 -19.74
CA LYS A 46 -2.86 -13.91 -20.75
C LYS A 46 -2.78 -15.44 -20.68
N SER A 47 -2.71 -16.03 -19.48
CA SER A 47 -2.74 -17.49 -19.33
C SER A 47 -4.08 -18.13 -19.72
N MET A 48 -5.17 -17.36 -19.84
CA MET A 48 -6.44 -17.85 -20.40
C MET A 48 -6.43 -17.88 -21.93
N VAL A 49 -5.47 -17.20 -22.57
CA VAL A 49 -5.35 -17.06 -24.04
C VAL A 49 -4.18 -17.89 -24.58
N ASP A 50 -3.04 -17.90 -23.86
CA ASP A 50 -1.82 -18.62 -24.20
C ASP A 50 -1.61 -19.82 -23.26
N ASN A 51 -1.04 -20.92 -23.77
CA ASN A 51 -0.75 -22.14 -23.00
C ASN A 51 0.02 -21.84 -21.69
N THR A 52 -0.41 -22.48 -20.60
CA THR A 52 -0.25 -22.05 -19.21
C THR A 52 1.06 -22.41 -18.50
N GLU A 53 2.01 -23.08 -19.15
CA GLU A 53 3.18 -23.65 -18.43
C GLU A 53 4.31 -22.64 -18.18
N ASP A 54 4.34 -21.51 -18.89
CA ASP A 54 5.42 -20.50 -18.78
C ASP A 54 5.08 -19.29 -17.88
N PHE A 55 3.94 -19.30 -17.18
CA PHE A 55 3.57 -18.17 -16.33
C PHE A 55 4.38 -18.14 -15.04
N ASN A 56 5.45 -17.34 -15.04
CA ASN A 56 6.24 -17.05 -13.84
C ASN A 56 5.83 -15.70 -13.23
N LEU A 57 5.00 -15.73 -12.19
CA LEU A 57 4.65 -14.53 -11.41
C LEU A 57 5.89 -14.03 -10.64
N MET A 58 6.56 -13.02 -11.19
CA MET A 58 7.59 -12.28 -10.47
C MET A 58 6.99 -10.97 -9.96
N GLN A 59 6.84 -10.83 -8.64
CA GLN A 59 6.38 -9.58 -8.05
C GLN A 59 7.57 -8.69 -7.70
N CYS A 60 7.38 -7.39 -7.89
CA CYS A 60 8.29 -6.33 -7.46
C CYS A 60 7.48 -5.30 -6.66
N PHE A 61 8.12 -4.34 -6.00
CA PHE A 61 7.34 -3.35 -5.25
C PHE A 61 6.52 -2.48 -6.21
N PHE A 62 5.30 -2.13 -5.83
CA PHE A 62 4.62 -1.00 -6.47
C PHE A 62 5.44 0.26 -6.20
N GLY A 63 5.73 1.05 -7.23
CA GLY A 63 6.61 2.21 -7.15
C GLY A 63 8.11 1.90 -7.27
N GLU A 64 8.53 0.64 -7.45
CA GLU A 64 9.96 0.27 -7.49
C GLU A 64 10.77 1.02 -8.55
N HIS A 65 10.21 1.22 -9.74
CA HIS A 65 10.78 2.04 -10.82
C HIS A 65 11.17 3.47 -10.41
N LEU A 66 10.61 4.02 -9.32
CA LEU A 66 10.95 5.35 -8.81
C LEU A 66 12.24 5.37 -7.97
N LEU A 67 12.76 4.21 -7.56
CA LEU A 67 13.99 4.11 -6.74
C LEU A 67 15.19 4.75 -7.43
N SER A 68 15.28 4.62 -8.77
CA SER A 68 16.35 5.20 -9.60
C SER A 68 16.21 6.71 -9.75
N ALA A 69 14.98 7.22 -9.76
CA ALA A 69 14.70 8.64 -9.92
C ALA A 69 14.87 9.42 -8.61
N CYS A 70 14.70 8.74 -7.48
CA CYS A 70 14.77 9.32 -6.14
C CYS A 70 15.81 8.57 -5.28
N PRO A 71 17.12 8.67 -5.58
CA PRO A 71 18.17 7.88 -4.91
C PRO A 71 18.33 8.22 -3.43
N ASP A 72 18.17 9.50 -3.06
CA ASP A 72 18.39 10.00 -1.70
C ASP A 72 17.14 9.96 -0.82
N SER A 73 15.97 9.67 -1.40
CA SER A 73 14.73 9.62 -0.65
C SER A 73 14.71 8.44 0.31
N LYS A 74 14.31 8.71 1.55
CA LYS A 74 13.90 7.68 2.52
C LYS A 74 12.71 6.92 1.95
N VAL A 75 12.77 5.59 2.03
CA VAL A 75 11.76 4.69 1.48
C VAL A 75 10.78 4.29 2.58
N MET A 76 9.50 4.48 2.33
CA MET A 76 8.41 4.03 3.20
C MET A 76 7.68 2.89 2.50
N ILE A 77 7.49 1.76 3.17
CA ILE A 77 6.81 0.59 2.60
C ILE A 77 5.49 0.38 3.34
N VAL A 78 4.38 0.30 2.59
CA VAL A 78 3.04 -0.02 3.09
C VAL A 78 2.53 -1.32 2.46
N GLU A 79 1.43 -1.87 2.97
CA GLU A 79 0.84 -3.08 2.40
C GLU A 79 0.27 -2.85 1.00
N SER A 80 -0.54 -1.80 0.85
CA SER A 80 -1.40 -1.63 -0.31
C SER A 80 -0.96 -0.48 -1.23
N GLU A 81 -1.19 -0.66 -2.53
CA GLU A 81 -0.89 0.33 -3.54
C GLU A 81 -1.71 1.61 -3.34
N LYS A 82 -2.97 1.49 -2.90
CA LYS A 82 -3.82 2.62 -2.50
C LYS A 82 -3.13 3.46 -1.43
N SER A 83 -2.65 2.82 -0.37
CA SER A 83 -2.08 3.50 0.78
C SER A 83 -0.77 4.21 0.40
N ALA A 84 0.03 3.64 -0.50
CA ALA A 84 1.24 4.27 -1.02
C ALA A 84 0.93 5.56 -1.80
N ILE A 85 -0.10 5.53 -2.65
CA ILE A 85 -0.53 6.71 -3.42
C ILE A 85 -1.03 7.81 -2.49
N ILE A 86 -1.94 7.49 -1.56
CA ILE A 86 -2.49 8.47 -0.62
C ILE A 86 -1.37 9.05 0.26
N ALA A 87 -0.49 8.21 0.81
CA ALA A 87 0.60 8.66 1.65
C ALA A 87 1.61 9.53 0.88
N SER A 88 1.85 9.27 -0.40
CA SER A 88 2.70 10.11 -1.24
C SER A 88 2.17 11.54 -1.43
N HIS A 89 0.85 11.73 -1.37
CA HIS A 89 0.24 13.05 -1.42
C HIS A 89 0.50 13.84 -0.13
N TYR A 90 0.32 13.20 1.04
CA TYR A 90 0.48 13.86 2.34
C TYR A 90 1.93 13.99 2.81
N TYR A 91 2.81 13.06 2.40
CA TYR A 91 4.22 13.04 2.74
C TYR A 91 5.10 12.89 1.49
N PRO A 92 5.13 13.92 0.61
CA PRO A 92 5.87 13.86 -0.66
C PRO A 92 7.39 13.86 -0.51
N GLN A 93 7.91 14.15 0.69
CA GLN A 93 9.34 14.08 0.99
C GLN A 93 9.89 12.65 1.03
N TYR A 94 9.01 11.65 1.11
CA TYR A 94 9.38 10.24 1.16
C TYR A 94 9.01 9.52 -0.14
N LEU A 95 9.77 8.48 -0.46
CA LEU A 95 9.43 7.57 -1.55
C LEU A 95 8.56 6.44 -1.01
N TRP A 96 7.31 6.36 -1.47
CA TRP A 96 6.34 5.36 -1.02
C TRP A 96 6.31 4.16 -1.97
N LEU A 97 6.51 2.97 -1.40
CA LEU A 97 6.39 1.69 -2.08
C LEU A 97 5.28 0.86 -1.44
N ALA A 98 4.70 -0.08 -2.20
CA ALA A 98 3.78 -1.07 -1.63
C ALA A 98 4.22 -2.50 -1.92
N SER A 99 4.06 -3.38 -0.92
CA SER A 99 4.36 -4.81 -1.05
C SER A 99 3.30 -5.58 -1.85
N GLY A 100 2.13 -4.99 -2.07
CA GLY A 100 1.03 -5.58 -2.84
C GLY A 100 0.11 -6.49 -2.02
N GLY A 101 0.04 -6.25 -0.71
CA GLY A 101 -0.70 -7.01 0.32
C GLY A 101 0.22 -7.38 1.47
N CYS A 102 -0.33 -7.79 2.62
CA CYS A 102 0.39 -7.99 3.89
C CYS A 102 1.86 -8.38 3.80
N CYS A 103 2.23 -9.41 3.05
CA CYS A 103 3.65 -9.76 2.87
C CYS A 103 4.10 -9.89 1.41
N GLY A 104 3.35 -9.34 0.44
CA GLY A 104 3.40 -9.69 -0.99
C GLY A 104 4.81 -9.90 -1.57
N CYS A 105 5.43 -8.87 -2.13
CA CYS A 105 6.81 -8.94 -2.61
C CYS A 105 7.86 -8.70 -1.49
N LEU A 106 7.45 -8.50 -0.24
CA LEU A 106 8.37 -8.22 0.87
C LEU A 106 9.10 -9.51 1.32
N ASN A 107 10.09 -9.93 0.54
CA ASN A 107 10.90 -11.14 0.72
C ASN A 107 12.39 -10.87 0.39
N GLN A 108 13.25 -11.86 0.66
CA GLN A 108 14.71 -11.71 0.52
C GLN A 108 15.15 -11.30 -0.89
N THR A 109 14.47 -11.81 -1.92
CA THR A 109 14.84 -11.62 -3.33
C THR A 109 14.44 -10.24 -3.81
N ALA A 110 13.15 -9.89 -3.72
CA ALA A 110 12.66 -8.59 -4.18
C ALA A 110 13.22 -7.42 -3.34
N SER A 111 13.51 -7.65 -2.05
CA SER A 111 14.07 -6.60 -1.20
C SER A 111 15.54 -6.25 -1.50
N GLN A 112 16.25 -7.01 -2.36
CA GLN A 112 17.63 -6.68 -2.74
C GLN A 112 17.76 -5.31 -3.40
N VAL A 113 16.70 -4.85 -4.07
CA VAL A 113 16.63 -3.52 -4.71
C VAL A 113 16.76 -2.37 -3.70
N LEU A 114 16.55 -2.64 -2.40
CA LEU A 114 16.59 -1.67 -1.31
C LEU A 114 17.96 -1.59 -0.62
N LYS A 115 18.96 -2.33 -1.10
CA LYS A 115 20.29 -2.34 -0.49
C LYS A 115 20.89 -0.92 -0.45
N GLY A 116 21.35 -0.51 0.73
CA GLY A 116 21.93 0.82 0.95
C GLY A 116 20.91 1.97 1.09
N ARG A 117 19.60 1.66 1.10
CA ARG A 117 18.52 2.66 1.29
C ARG A 117 18.11 2.72 2.76
N GLU A 118 17.79 3.91 3.27
CA GLU A 118 17.03 4.01 4.53
C GLU A 118 15.57 3.60 4.27
N VAL A 119 15.10 2.55 4.94
CA VAL A 119 13.78 1.96 4.70
C VAL A 119 12.98 1.92 5.99
N TRP A 120 11.71 2.32 5.94
CA TRP A 120 10.79 2.25 7.06
C TRP A 120 9.54 1.50 6.68
N LEU A 121 9.24 0.47 7.45
CA LEU A 121 8.03 -0.33 7.33
C LEU A 121 6.86 0.38 8.03
N VAL A 122 5.72 0.47 7.35
CA VAL A 122 4.48 1.08 7.84
C VAL A 122 3.37 0.02 7.75
N PRO A 123 3.28 -0.90 8.73
CA PRO A 123 2.29 -1.98 8.72
C PRO A 123 0.88 -1.47 8.94
N ASP A 124 -0.10 -2.23 8.46
CA ASP A 124 -1.49 -2.11 8.90
C ASP A 124 -1.61 -2.58 10.36
N LEU A 125 -2.65 -2.14 11.07
CA LEU A 125 -2.81 -2.43 12.50
C LEU A 125 -2.92 -3.93 12.85
N ASP A 126 -3.26 -4.81 11.91
CA ASP A 126 -3.37 -6.26 12.12
C ASP A 126 -2.18 -7.08 11.56
N ALA A 127 -1.12 -6.39 11.15
CA ALA A 127 0.04 -6.99 10.51
C ALA A 127 1.38 -6.73 11.22
N GLU A 128 1.36 -5.96 12.30
CA GLU A 128 2.55 -5.51 13.05
C GLU A 128 3.51 -6.67 13.40
N ASP A 129 3.02 -7.76 14.00
CA ASP A 129 3.82 -8.95 14.32
C ASP A 129 4.49 -9.57 13.09
N ARG A 130 3.75 -9.70 11.99
CA ARG A 130 4.27 -10.24 10.72
C ARG A 130 5.34 -9.33 10.14
N TRP A 131 5.16 -8.02 10.28
CA TRP A 131 6.09 -7.02 9.77
C TRP A 131 7.33 -6.86 10.64
N HIS A 132 7.26 -7.13 11.94
CA HIS A 132 8.45 -7.27 12.78
C HIS A 132 9.33 -8.45 12.32
N ALA A 133 8.75 -9.57 11.91
CA ALA A 133 9.52 -10.66 11.32
C ALA A 133 10.17 -10.24 9.98
N LYS A 134 9.45 -9.47 9.16
CA LYS A 134 9.99 -8.91 7.91
C LYS A 134 11.08 -7.87 8.15
N LEU A 135 10.99 -7.07 9.22
CA LEU A 135 12.02 -6.12 9.62
C LEU A 135 13.33 -6.83 9.90
N THR A 136 13.30 -7.94 10.64
CA THR A 136 14.49 -8.75 10.92
C THR A 136 15.16 -9.23 9.64
N MET A 137 14.38 -9.75 8.68
CA MET A 137 14.87 -10.14 7.36
C MET A 137 15.45 -8.94 6.61
N LEU A 138 14.73 -7.82 6.57
CA LEU A 138 15.11 -6.64 5.82
C LEU A 138 16.40 -6.00 6.34
N ARG A 139 16.65 -6.05 7.65
CA ARG A 139 17.91 -5.59 8.27
C ARG A 139 19.14 -6.36 7.81
N THR A 140 18.99 -7.59 7.29
CA THR A 140 20.09 -8.32 6.65
C THR A 140 20.49 -7.72 5.29
N ILE A 141 19.61 -6.93 4.67
CA ILE A 141 19.80 -6.31 3.35
C ILE A 141 20.11 -4.82 3.49
N THR A 142 19.36 -4.12 4.35
CA THR A 142 19.55 -2.72 4.69
C THR A 142 19.50 -2.53 6.22
N PRO A 143 20.66 -2.43 6.89
CA PRO A 143 20.75 -2.33 8.35
C PRO A 143 20.02 -1.13 8.95
N THR A 144 19.81 -0.08 8.16
CA THR A 144 19.07 1.13 8.53
C THR A 144 17.55 0.95 8.52
N ALA A 145 17.04 -0.28 8.34
CA ALA A 145 15.61 -0.54 8.33
C ALA A 145 14.96 -0.30 9.71
N GLY A 146 13.85 0.44 9.69
CA GLY A 146 12.98 0.72 10.83
C GLY A 146 11.53 0.29 10.60
N ILE A 147 10.71 0.43 11.63
CA ILE A 147 9.26 0.23 11.58
C ILE A 147 8.59 1.39 12.30
N VAL A 148 7.51 1.90 11.73
CA VAL A 148 6.72 3.00 12.29
C VAL A 148 5.68 2.40 13.24
N THR A 149 5.80 2.70 14.53
CA THR A 149 4.83 2.28 15.57
C THR A 149 3.86 3.38 15.95
N ALA A 150 4.10 4.64 15.56
CA ALA A 150 3.24 5.77 15.98
C ALA A 150 1.75 5.52 15.68
N ILE A 151 1.44 4.87 14.55
CA ILE A 151 0.08 4.51 14.15
C ILE A 151 -0.52 3.49 15.12
N SER A 152 0.20 2.42 15.44
CA SER A 152 -0.25 1.42 16.40
C SER A 152 -0.37 2.02 17.79
N ASP A 153 0.63 2.78 18.24
CA ASP A 153 0.67 3.42 19.56
C ASP A 153 -0.53 4.35 19.83
N MET A 154 -1.03 5.04 18.80
CA MET A 154 -2.17 5.96 18.92
C MET A 154 -3.55 5.34 18.63
N ALA A 155 -3.59 4.11 18.12
CA ALA A 155 -4.83 3.50 17.63
C ALA A 155 -5.78 3.07 18.76
N THR A 156 -7.05 3.47 18.66
CA THR A 156 -8.11 3.03 19.57
C THR A 156 -8.46 1.54 19.36
N PRO A 157 -9.12 0.88 20.32
CA PRO A 157 -9.60 -0.50 20.14
C PRO A 157 -10.48 -0.68 18.90
N GLU A 158 -11.32 0.30 18.59
CA GLU A 158 -12.21 0.29 17.42
C GLU A 158 -11.41 0.37 16.12
N GLN A 159 -10.41 1.25 16.06
CA GLN A 159 -9.52 1.40 14.90
C GLN A 159 -8.71 0.11 14.66
N ARG A 160 -8.25 -0.54 15.73
CA ARG A 160 -7.58 -1.85 15.64
C ARG A 160 -8.52 -2.94 15.15
N ALA A 161 -9.75 -2.98 15.65
CA ALA A 161 -10.76 -3.94 15.19
C ALA A 161 -11.13 -3.72 13.71
N ALA A 162 -11.15 -2.46 13.25
CA ALA A 162 -11.35 -2.07 11.87
C ALA A 162 -10.14 -2.31 10.96
N LYS A 163 -8.97 -2.64 11.53
CA LYS A 163 -7.72 -2.92 10.81
C LYS A 163 -7.26 -1.77 9.93
N LEU A 164 -7.33 -0.55 10.47
CA LEU A 164 -6.99 0.65 9.72
C LEU A 164 -5.52 0.64 9.25
N ASP A 165 -5.30 1.29 8.12
CA ASP A 165 -3.98 1.56 7.54
C ASP A 165 -3.60 3.05 7.66
N ILE A 166 -2.36 3.40 7.31
CA ILE A 166 -1.90 4.80 7.32
C ILE A 166 -2.78 5.75 6.50
N ALA A 167 -3.36 5.28 5.40
CA ALA A 167 -4.19 6.13 4.56
C ALA A 167 -5.51 6.48 5.24
N ASP A 168 -6.10 5.55 6.01
CA ASP A 168 -7.31 5.83 6.79
C ASP A 168 -7.04 6.93 7.83
N PHE A 169 -5.90 6.87 8.54
CA PHE A 169 -5.49 7.93 9.47
C PHE A 169 -5.22 9.27 8.79
N LEU A 170 -4.60 9.27 7.61
CA LEU A 170 -4.32 10.48 6.84
C LEU A 170 -5.60 11.16 6.35
N LEU A 171 -6.56 10.38 5.85
CA LEU A 171 -7.85 10.88 5.37
C LEU A 171 -8.71 11.41 6.51
N ASP A 172 -8.72 10.74 7.67
CA ASP A 172 -9.43 11.23 8.86
C ASP A 172 -8.81 12.53 9.42
N ALA A 173 -7.49 12.66 9.43
CA ALA A 173 -6.84 13.90 9.83
C ALA A 173 -7.16 15.04 8.84
N ALA A 174 -7.22 14.75 7.54
CA ALA A 174 -7.54 15.73 6.52
C ALA A 174 -9.00 16.18 6.56
N SER A 175 -9.94 15.28 6.85
CA SER A 175 -11.36 15.63 6.98
C SER A 175 -11.60 16.56 8.16
N ARG A 176 -10.93 16.32 9.29
CA ARG A 176 -10.99 17.19 10.49
C ARG A 176 -10.38 18.58 10.26
N ASN A 177 -9.37 18.69 9.40
CA ASN A 177 -8.72 19.94 9.06
C ASN A 177 -9.39 20.69 7.88
N ASN A 178 -10.42 20.12 7.26
CA ASN A 178 -11.14 20.75 6.15
C ASN A 178 -12.38 21.50 6.67
N PRO A 179 -12.41 22.84 6.66
CA PRO A 179 -13.52 23.64 7.20
C PRO A 179 -14.85 23.44 6.46
N ILE A 180 -14.86 22.81 5.29
CA ILE A 180 -16.07 22.56 4.50
C ILE A 180 -16.89 21.40 5.06
N VAL A 181 -16.26 20.39 5.68
CA VAL A 181 -16.98 19.21 6.22
C VAL A 181 -17.64 19.52 7.55
N GLY A 182 -17.00 20.34 8.41
CA GLY A 182 -17.59 20.78 9.69
C GLY A 182 -18.80 21.71 9.55
N ALA A 183 -19.02 22.31 8.38
CA ALA A 183 -20.18 23.16 8.10
C ALA A 183 -21.41 22.38 7.61
N ALA A 184 -21.22 21.17 7.07
CA ALA A 184 -22.33 20.35 6.57
C ALA A 184 -23.17 19.74 7.71
N ASP A 185 -22.54 19.45 8.85
CA ASP A 185 -23.22 18.88 10.03
C ASP A 185 -23.98 19.94 10.86
N GLY A 186 -23.78 21.24 10.58
CA GLY A 186 -24.42 22.36 11.28
C GLY A 186 -25.55 23.05 10.51
N ALA A 187 -25.78 22.70 9.24
CA ALA A 187 -26.73 23.39 8.36
C ALA A 187 -28.10 22.70 8.21
N GLY A 188 -28.42 21.75 9.10
CA GLY A 188 -29.70 21.01 9.12
C GLY A 188 -30.73 21.49 10.14
N GLN A 189 -30.40 22.51 10.96
CA GLN A 189 -31.36 23.16 11.86
C GLN A 189 -31.24 24.66 11.67
N LEU A 190 -32.18 25.23 10.91
CA LEU A 190 -32.68 26.62 10.93
C LEU A 190 -33.11 27.02 9.50
N ALA A 191 -34.34 26.67 9.13
CA ALA A 191 -35.25 27.50 8.32
C ALA A 191 -36.58 26.75 8.13
N GLU A 192 -37.59 27.23 8.88
CA GLU A 192 -39.05 27.06 8.78
C GLU A 192 -39.68 25.65 8.81
#